data_AF-A0A836B024-F1
#
_entry.id   AF-A0A836B024-F1
#
_cell.length_a   1.000
_cell.length_b   1.000
_cell.length_c   1.000
_cell.angle_alpha   90.00
_cell.angle_beta   90.00
_cell.angle_gamma   90.00
#
_symmetry.space_group_name_H-M   'P 1'
#
loop_
_entity.id
_entity.type
_entity.pdbx_description
1 polymer ?
#
loop_
_entity_poly.entity_id
_entity_poly.type
_entity_poly.pdbx_seq_one_letter_code
_entity_poly.pdbx_strand_id
1 'polypeptide(L)'
;MWPYAARQLLQQGNAKKSLEGQLVFFDDHSGSGGQWAVRSTQGKLSSLGKGVKPPKKDKDGNDVQPGSTIALTCPTDVNGDCSFVSSSDLLLLAGVPPPTADSVLENMLVMITDFSACDGGAAWTAGATVDAATRAVLGPNADGNGGVAQAVGLCSYGRVQISTATFTAIVVQPACVAGMATTCDFLSIANNADVAATALLGDAAFASFSRYVYVLPSAYTSVCTWQGMSALPGKQFWLQPTSNGMNRWATVLQEWIHNFGLFHAWQGGVEYADLSSAMGRGSACPNAAELARLNWASAAPGGAALSSAGLAPAAPVTFTLPATYLTGTGAYVRVTPDWATTGKNLYLAVRVPKQADAGLGAAYANALNVHEVNAAIDNAVVAGTGGWYQDRQVSFLSAATLSTRVVVSGYNLVVYSGAWVGTDFMRVHMCRYLKADTECPTLDTLEARFRPSPPRPPPSPSPPSPPSPKPPTPPPPSPRPPAPSPPPSPTPPSPRPMPPSPAPRPPSPGPGPPSPAPRPPSPPPPPKSSKGR
;
A
#
# COMPACT_ATOMS: atom_id res chain seq x y z
N MET A 1 42.64 24.23 -25.18
CA MET A 1 43.48 23.44 -24.26
C MET A 1 42.57 22.61 -23.34
N TRP A 2 41.81 21.65 -23.91
CA TRP A 2 40.97 20.66 -23.22
C TRP A 2 40.46 19.61 -24.25
N PRO A 3 41.28 18.60 -24.61
CA PRO A 3 40.68 17.28 -24.87
C PRO A 3 41.64 16.10 -24.53
N TYR A 4 42.33 16.15 -23.38
CA TYR A 4 43.26 15.06 -22.99
C TYR A 4 42.92 14.31 -21.69
N ALA A 5 41.91 14.75 -20.92
CA ALA A 5 41.52 14.07 -19.68
C ALA A 5 40.60 12.85 -19.89
N ALA A 6 40.01 12.67 -21.08
CA ALA A 6 39.04 11.59 -21.33
C ALA A 6 39.65 10.26 -21.82
N ARG A 7 40.95 10.20 -22.12
CA ARG A 7 41.60 8.98 -22.66
C ARG A 7 42.51 8.23 -21.67
N GLN A 8 42.79 8.77 -20.49
CA GLN A 8 43.67 8.12 -19.52
C GLN A 8 42.99 7.16 -18.52
N LEU A 9 41.68 6.93 -18.63
CA LEU A 9 40.96 5.91 -17.84
C LEU A 9 40.78 4.56 -18.55
N LEU A 10 41.31 4.39 -19.77
CA LEU A 10 41.07 3.19 -20.59
C LEU A 10 42.15 2.09 -20.49
N GLN A 11 43.10 2.20 -19.55
CA GLN A 11 44.21 1.22 -19.45
C GLN A 11 44.52 0.76 -18.01
N GLN A 12 43.52 0.72 -17.13
CA GLN A 12 43.56 -0.20 -15.99
C GLN A 12 42.66 -1.39 -16.34
N GLY A 13 43.20 -2.61 -16.23
CA GLY A 13 42.59 -3.83 -16.76
C GLY A 13 41.09 -3.90 -16.47
N ASN A 14 40.30 -4.20 -17.51
CA ASN A 14 38.84 -4.24 -17.54
C ASN A 14 38.25 -5.22 -16.50
N ALA A 15 38.35 -4.89 -15.21
CA ALA A 15 37.63 -5.59 -14.18
C ALA A 15 36.14 -5.46 -14.52
N LYS A 16 35.47 -6.61 -14.61
CA LYS A 16 34.04 -6.71 -14.86
C LYS A 16 33.40 -7.34 -13.64
N LYS A 17 32.23 -6.82 -13.27
CA LYS A 17 31.37 -7.37 -12.23
C LYS A 17 30.16 -7.97 -12.91
N SER A 18 29.87 -9.22 -12.58
CA SER A 18 28.67 -9.92 -13.02
C SER A 18 27.68 -9.99 -11.85
N LEU A 19 26.44 -9.62 -12.12
CA LEU A 19 25.33 -9.62 -11.18
C LEU A 19 24.15 -10.35 -11.80
N GLU A 20 23.46 -11.14 -10.99
CA GLU A 20 22.22 -11.80 -11.38
C GLU A 20 21.22 -11.70 -10.24
N GLY A 21 19.97 -11.37 -10.57
CA GLY A 21 18.90 -11.26 -9.59
C GLY A 21 17.86 -10.21 -9.95
N GLN A 22 17.10 -9.80 -8.95
CA GLN A 22 16.04 -8.80 -9.13
C GLN A 22 16.60 -7.39 -9.07
N LEU A 23 16.32 -6.59 -10.10
CA LEU A 23 16.64 -5.17 -10.13
C LEU A 23 15.76 -4.42 -9.12
N VAL A 24 16.37 -3.63 -8.24
CA VAL A 24 15.67 -2.83 -7.24
C VAL A 24 16.12 -1.37 -7.31
N PHE A 25 15.19 -0.47 -7.00
CA PHE A 25 15.40 0.97 -6.98
C PHE A 25 15.23 1.51 -5.56
N PHE A 26 16.03 2.51 -5.20
CA PHE A 26 15.93 3.26 -3.96
C PHE A 26 15.87 4.74 -4.28
N ASP A 27 14.83 5.43 -3.82
CA ASP A 27 14.81 6.89 -3.87
C ASP A 27 15.50 7.43 -2.62
N ASP A 28 16.64 8.10 -2.81
CA ASP A 28 17.42 8.70 -1.73
C ASP A 28 17.25 10.21 -1.62
N HIS A 29 16.35 10.80 -2.43
CA HIS A 29 16.09 12.24 -2.49
C HIS A 29 17.32 13.12 -2.71
N SER A 30 18.45 12.55 -3.13
CA SER A 30 19.70 13.29 -3.31
C SER A 30 19.74 14.09 -4.63
N GLY A 31 18.67 14.05 -5.41
CA GLY A 31 18.59 14.70 -6.73
C GLY A 31 19.34 13.96 -7.85
N SER A 32 20.10 12.90 -7.56
CA SER A 32 20.77 12.08 -8.61
C SER A 32 19.82 11.10 -9.32
N GLY A 33 18.53 11.08 -8.94
CA GLY A 33 17.53 10.15 -9.46
C GLY A 33 17.66 8.74 -8.89
N GLY A 34 17.97 8.66 -7.59
CA GLY A 34 18.03 7.44 -6.78
C GLY A 34 19.25 6.56 -7.02
N GLN A 35 19.24 5.40 -6.37
CA GLN A 35 20.27 4.35 -6.47
C GLN A 35 19.65 3.04 -6.94
N TRP A 36 20.44 2.26 -7.67
CA TRP A 36 20.03 0.98 -8.24
C TRP A 36 20.91 -0.14 -7.69
N ALA A 37 20.28 -1.28 -7.42
CA ALA A 37 21.00 -2.49 -7.02
C ALA A 37 20.37 -3.73 -7.66
N VAL A 38 21.12 -4.83 -7.62
CA VAL A 38 20.61 -6.17 -7.93
C VAL A 38 20.53 -6.96 -6.63
N ARG A 39 19.34 -7.45 -6.31
CA ARG A 39 19.10 -8.38 -5.20
C ARG A 39 19.26 -9.81 -5.69
N SER A 40 20.24 -10.54 -5.16
CA SER A 40 20.43 -11.94 -5.51
C SER A 40 19.30 -12.83 -4.96
N THR A 41 19.29 -14.10 -5.36
CA THR A 41 18.33 -15.09 -4.84
C THR A 41 18.48 -15.33 -3.33
N GLN A 42 19.65 -15.06 -2.76
CA GLN A 42 19.92 -15.09 -1.32
C GLN A 42 19.56 -13.78 -0.59
N GLY A 43 18.97 -12.80 -1.29
CA GLY A 43 18.56 -11.53 -0.69
C GLY A 43 19.66 -10.46 -0.60
N LYS A 44 20.92 -10.81 -0.90
CA LYS A 44 22.06 -9.87 -0.89
C LYS A 44 21.86 -8.77 -1.92
N LEU A 45 22.01 -7.52 -1.49
CA LEU A 45 21.95 -6.34 -2.35
C LEU A 45 23.33 -5.99 -2.90
N SER A 46 23.45 -5.85 -4.22
CA SER A 46 24.69 -5.45 -4.88
C SER A 46 24.48 -4.14 -5.64
N SER A 47 25.14 -3.07 -5.19
CA SER A 47 25.08 -1.74 -5.81
C SER A 47 25.53 -1.77 -7.27
N LEU A 48 24.85 -0.97 -8.11
CA LEU A 48 25.35 -0.58 -9.42
C LEU A 48 26.33 0.60 -9.37
N GLY A 49 26.48 1.27 -8.22
CA GLY A 49 27.24 2.50 -8.07
C GLY A 49 26.36 3.73 -8.07
N LYS A 50 26.80 4.77 -7.34
CA LYS A 50 26.04 6.01 -7.18
C LYS A 50 25.86 6.72 -8.53
N GLY A 51 24.61 7.04 -8.88
CA GLY A 51 24.26 7.72 -10.14
C GLY A 51 24.25 6.82 -11.37
N VAL A 52 24.58 5.54 -11.23
CA VAL A 52 24.53 4.57 -12.34
C VAL A 52 23.13 4.03 -12.47
N LYS A 53 22.55 4.19 -13.67
CA LYS A 53 21.18 3.75 -13.99
C LYS A 53 21.24 2.60 -14.99
N PRO A 54 20.42 1.55 -14.80
CA PRO A 54 20.25 0.53 -15.84
C PRO A 54 19.62 1.17 -17.09
N PRO A 55 19.96 0.68 -18.29
CA PRO A 55 19.30 1.10 -19.52
C PRO A 55 17.82 0.71 -19.49
N LYS A 56 16.98 1.47 -20.20
CA LYS A 56 15.54 1.16 -20.34
C LYS A 56 15.30 -0.15 -21.10
N LYS A 57 16.26 -0.56 -21.93
CA LYS A 57 16.19 -1.77 -22.76
C LYS A 57 17.41 -2.64 -22.56
N ASP A 58 17.20 -3.95 -22.54
CA ASP A 58 18.26 -4.95 -22.54
C ASP A 58 18.90 -5.11 -23.94
N LYS A 59 19.84 -6.05 -24.07
CA LYS A 59 20.55 -6.30 -25.33
C LYS A 59 19.66 -6.80 -26.47
N ASP A 60 18.49 -7.34 -26.15
CA ASP A 60 17.54 -7.92 -27.09
C ASP A 60 16.35 -6.97 -27.34
N GLY A 61 16.37 -5.76 -26.77
CA GLY A 61 15.38 -4.70 -26.98
C GLY A 61 14.15 -4.77 -26.06
N ASN A 62 14.16 -5.67 -25.07
CA ASN A 62 13.09 -5.82 -24.08
C ASN A 62 13.14 -4.72 -23.03
N ASP A 63 11.98 -4.27 -22.54
CA ASP A 63 11.92 -3.23 -21.52
C ASP A 63 12.35 -3.75 -20.14
N VAL A 64 13.21 -2.98 -19.49
CA VAL A 64 13.75 -3.24 -18.15
C VAL A 64 13.22 -2.20 -17.19
N GLN A 65 12.69 -2.65 -16.06
CA GLN A 65 12.12 -1.80 -15.02
C GLN A 65 12.44 -2.37 -13.64
N PRO A 66 12.28 -1.61 -12.55
CA PRO A 66 12.41 -2.17 -11.21
C PRO A 66 11.52 -3.41 -11.06
N GLY A 67 12.06 -4.43 -10.39
CA GLY A 67 11.42 -5.73 -10.21
C GLY A 67 11.75 -6.77 -11.26
N SER A 68 12.35 -6.39 -12.40
CA SER A 68 12.81 -7.32 -13.43
C SER A 68 13.90 -8.23 -12.87
N THR A 69 13.89 -9.51 -13.24
CA THR A 69 15.04 -10.40 -13.01
C THR A 69 16.00 -10.24 -14.18
N ILE A 70 17.26 -9.90 -13.91
CA ILE A 70 18.26 -9.59 -14.92
C ILE A 70 19.55 -10.36 -14.68
N ALA A 71 20.32 -10.55 -15.76
CA ALA A 71 21.75 -10.81 -15.72
C ALA A 71 22.48 -9.59 -16.26
N LEU A 72 23.49 -9.10 -15.53
CA LEU A 72 24.23 -7.89 -15.83
C LEU A 72 25.73 -8.17 -15.75
N THR A 73 26.52 -7.71 -16.72
CA THR A 73 27.98 -7.69 -16.63
C THR A 73 28.53 -6.31 -16.99
N CYS A 74 28.96 -5.54 -16.00
CA CYS A 74 29.38 -4.15 -16.17
C CYS A 74 30.90 -3.98 -15.94
N PRO A 75 31.57 -3.02 -16.60
CA PRO A 75 32.93 -2.60 -16.23
C PRO A 75 32.92 -1.91 -14.87
N THR A 76 33.88 -2.20 -14.01
CA THR A 76 33.93 -1.62 -12.66
C THR A 76 34.87 -0.42 -12.53
N ASP A 77 34.55 0.48 -11.60
CA ASP A 77 35.47 1.51 -11.12
C ASP A 77 36.46 0.95 -10.08
N VAL A 78 37.27 1.84 -9.48
CA VAL A 78 38.26 1.49 -8.46
C VAL A 78 37.67 0.94 -7.16
N ASN A 79 36.37 1.16 -6.92
CA ASN A 79 35.64 0.69 -5.75
C ASN A 79 34.95 -0.67 -6.01
N GLY A 80 35.01 -1.17 -7.25
CA GLY A 80 34.29 -2.38 -7.65
C GLY A 80 32.81 -2.16 -7.93
N ASP A 81 32.36 -0.90 -8.05
CA ASP A 81 31.01 -0.56 -8.51
C ASP A 81 30.97 -0.48 -10.03
N CYS A 82 29.79 -0.61 -10.64
CA CYS A 82 29.71 -0.42 -12.09
C CYS A 82 30.08 1.04 -12.41
N SER A 83 30.92 1.24 -13.43
CA SER A 83 31.22 2.58 -13.93
C SER A 83 30.10 3.10 -14.84
N PHE A 84 29.48 2.21 -15.62
CA PHE A 84 28.28 2.44 -16.41
C PHE A 84 27.60 1.10 -16.72
N VAL A 85 26.37 1.15 -17.22
CA VAL A 85 25.65 -0.02 -17.75
C VAL A 85 25.10 0.32 -19.12
N SER A 86 25.50 -0.43 -20.16
CA SER A 86 24.93 -0.32 -21.49
C SER A 86 23.86 -1.39 -21.75
N SER A 87 23.03 -1.21 -22.78
CA SER A 87 22.05 -2.24 -23.17
C SER A 87 22.73 -3.59 -23.49
N SER A 88 23.93 -3.59 -24.09
CA SER A 88 24.67 -4.83 -24.38
C SER A 88 25.16 -5.59 -23.15
N ASP A 89 25.24 -4.93 -21.99
CA ASP A 89 25.70 -5.51 -20.74
C ASP A 89 24.59 -6.19 -19.94
N LEU A 90 23.33 -5.98 -20.32
CA LEU A 90 22.15 -6.38 -19.57
C LEU A 90 21.28 -7.32 -20.40
N LEU A 91 20.88 -8.44 -19.79
CA LEU A 91 19.90 -9.39 -20.32
C LEU A 91 18.71 -9.48 -19.36
N LEU A 92 17.49 -9.30 -19.89
CA LEU A 92 16.26 -9.56 -19.15
C LEU A 92 16.04 -11.07 -19.06
N LEU A 93 16.04 -11.62 -17.85
CA LEU A 93 15.76 -13.04 -17.61
C LEU A 93 14.28 -13.29 -17.35
N ALA A 94 13.63 -12.38 -16.63
CA ALA A 94 12.20 -12.40 -16.42
C ALA A 94 11.65 -10.98 -16.26
N GLY A 95 10.46 -10.75 -16.81
CA GLY A 95 9.73 -9.51 -16.65
C GLY A 95 9.27 -9.27 -15.21
N VAL A 96 8.44 -8.24 -15.06
CA VAL A 96 8.01 -7.77 -13.75
C VAL A 96 6.67 -8.38 -13.36
N PRO A 97 6.57 -9.13 -12.25
CA PRO A 97 5.28 -9.55 -11.74
C PRO A 97 4.51 -8.36 -11.13
N PRO A 98 3.17 -8.35 -11.23
CA PRO A 98 2.35 -7.40 -10.48
C PRO A 98 2.64 -7.53 -8.97
N PRO A 99 2.81 -6.43 -8.24
CA PRO A 99 2.92 -6.49 -6.78
C PRO A 99 1.63 -7.06 -6.21
N THR A 100 1.77 -8.02 -5.30
CA THR A 100 0.64 -8.66 -4.63
C THR A 100 0.60 -8.16 -3.20
N ALA A 101 -0.36 -7.29 -2.87
CA ALA A 101 -0.64 -6.81 -1.52
C ALA A 101 -2.01 -7.32 -1.04
N ASP A 102 -2.43 -8.50 -1.46
CA ASP A 102 -3.74 -9.08 -1.13
C ASP A 102 -3.59 -10.42 -0.44
N SER A 103 -4.35 -10.61 0.65
CA SER A 103 -4.30 -11.80 1.51
C SER A 103 -2.89 -12.15 2.00
N VAL A 104 -2.13 -11.13 2.40
CA VAL A 104 -0.74 -11.28 2.86
C VAL A 104 -0.69 -11.31 4.38
N LEU A 105 -0.10 -12.37 4.93
CA LEU A 105 0.30 -12.43 6.34
C LEU A 105 1.82 -12.25 6.41
N GLU A 106 2.26 -11.12 6.95
CA GLU A 106 3.68 -10.75 6.99
C GLU A 106 4.37 -11.32 8.23
N ASN A 107 5.44 -12.07 7.99
CA ASN A 107 6.43 -12.45 8.99
C ASN A 107 7.52 -11.36 8.99
N MET A 108 7.46 -10.45 9.96
CA MET A 108 8.34 -9.28 10.00
C MET A 108 9.50 -9.48 10.99
N LEU A 109 10.72 -9.26 10.48
CA LEU A 109 11.94 -9.15 11.27
C LEU A 109 12.37 -7.68 11.37
N VAL A 110 12.45 -7.17 12.60
CA VAL A 110 13.03 -5.86 12.90
C VAL A 110 14.43 -6.04 13.44
N MET A 111 15.42 -5.58 12.68
CA MET A 111 16.84 -5.58 13.04
C MET A 111 17.22 -4.18 13.53
N ILE A 112 17.44 -4.06 14.82
CA ILE A 112 17.99 -2.87 15.45
C ILE A 112 19.51 -2.97 15.33
N THR A 113 20.10 -2.11 14.50
CA THR A 113 21.53 -2.18 14.21
C THR A 113 22.32 -1.46 15.30
N ASP A 114 23.32 -2.15 15.85
CA ASP A 114 24.24 -1.64 16.87
C ASP A 114 25.67 -1.71 16.34
N PHE A 115 26.28 -0.55 16.11
CA PHE A 115 27.65 -0.42 15.62
C PHE A 115 28.59 0.07 16.74
N SER A 116 28.23 -0.11 18.00
CA SER A 116 29.05 0.30 19.16
C SER A 116 30.43 -0.36 19.20
N ALA A 117 30.60 -1.52 18.55
CA ALA A 117 31.88 -2.20 18.40
C ALA A 117 32.81 -1.56 17.34
N CYS A 118 32.33 -0.58 16.57
CA CYS A 118 33.10 0.11 15.54
C CYS A 118 33.82 1.34 16.08
N ASP A 119 34.79 1.89 15.33
CA ASP A 119 35.67 2.99 15.76
C ASP A 119 34.93 4.29 16.17
N GLY A 120 33.64 4.40 15.86
CA GLY A 120 32.79 5.49 16.34
C GLY A 120 32.30 5.33 17.80
N GLY A 121 32.49 4.16 18.40
CA GLY A 121 32.18 3.86 19.80
C GLY A 121 30.72 4.11 20.18
N ALA A 122 30.50 4.66 21.38
CA ALA A 122 29.18 4.84 21.99
C ALA A 122 28.21 5.71 21.19
N ALA A 123 28.70 6.54 20.25
CA ALA A 123 27.81 7.34 19.40
C ALA A 123 26.99 6.47 18.44
N TRP A 124 27.42 5.25 18.15
CA TRP A 124 26.81 4.35 17.16
C TRP A 124 26.05 3.19 17.79
N THR A 125 25.70 3.32 19.06
CA THR A 125 24.83 2.37 19.78
C THR A 125 23.43 2.34 19.18
N ALA A 126 22.77 1.19 19.26
CA ALA A 126 21.36 1.02 18.92
C ALA A 126 20.51 2.21 19.36
N GLY A 127 19.80 2.84 18.41
CA GLY A 127 18.95 3.99 18.68
C GLY A 127 17.56 3.63 19.22
N ALA A 128 17.25 2.34 19.27
CA ALA A 128 16.00 1.79 19.79
C ALA A 128 16.26 0.54 20.62
N THR A 129 15.30 0.17 21.48
CA THR A 129 15.30 -1.11 22.17
C THR A 129 14.36 -2.09 21.46
N VAL A 130 14.54 -3.40 21.68
CA VAL A 130 13.62 -4.44 21.19
C VAL A 130 12.18 -4.15 21.61
N ASP A 131 12.00 -3.75 22.86
CA ASP A 131 10.71 -3.41 23.45
C ASP A 131 10.07 -2.15 22.80
N ALA A 132 10.86 -1.11 22.52
CA ALA A 132 10.39 0.06 21.80
C ALA A 132 9.97 -0.27 20.36
N ALA A 133 10.79 -1.04 19.63
CA ALA A 133 10.48 -1.49 18.28
C ALA A 133 9.23 -2.38 18.24
N THR A 134 9.12 -3.31 19.20
CA THR A 134 7.95 -4.19 19.35
C THR A 134 6.68 -3.37 19.58
N ARG A 135 6.72 -2.38 20.49
CA ARG A 135 5.55 -1.51 20.72
C ARG A 135 5.22 -0.60 19.56
N ALA A 136 6.22 -0.12 18.81
CA ALA A 136 5.98 0.67 17.61
C ALA A 136 5.22 -0.14 16.55
N VAL A 137 5.60 -1.42 16.36
CA VAL A 137 4.98 -2.28 15.35
C VAL A 137 3.66 -2.89 15.84
N LEU A 138 3.66 -3.58 16.98
CA LEU A 138 2.52 -4.37 17.47
C LEU A 138 1.61 -3.61 18.45
N GLY A 139 1.96 -2.39 18.84
CA GLY A 139 1.24 -1.60 19.83
C GLY A 139 1.66 -1.86 21.28
N PRO A 140 1.10 -1.11 22.24
CA PRO A 140 1.56 -1.11 23.65
C PRO A 140 1.55 -2.48 24.33
N ASN A 141 0.60 -3.35 23.95
CA ASN A 141 0.43 -4.69 24.53
C ASN A 141 1.14 -5.79 23.72
N ALA A 142 1.84 -5.44 22.64
CA ALA A 142 2.47 -6.37 21.71
C ALA A 142 1.51 -7.42 21.11
N ASP A 143 0.23 -7.10 20.99
CA ASP A 143 -0.84 -8.01 20.56
C ASP A 143 -1.35 -7.72 19.14
N GLY A 144 -0.77 -6.74 18.45
CA GLY A 144 -1.17 -6.32 17.10
C GLY A 144 -2.41 -5.41 17.08
N ASN A 145 -3.03 -5.12 18.23
CA ASN A 145 -4.20 -4.24 18.33
C ASN A 145 -3.83 -2.76 18.46
N GLY A 146 -2.59 -2.39 18.17
CA GLY A 146 -2.11 -1.02 18.06
C GLY A 146 -0.92 -0.89 17.10
N GLY A 147 -0.29 0.29 17.11
CA GLY A 147 0.92 0.55 16.32
C GLY A 147 0.72 0.40 14.81
N VAL A 148 1.78 0.00 14.13
CA VAL A 148 1.79 -0.23 12.67
C VAL A 148 0.89 -1.39 12.26
N ALA A 149 0.84 -2.47 13.04
CA ALA A 149 0.04 -3.65 12.74
C ALA A 149 -1.45 -3.31 12.61
N GLN A 150 -1.98 -2.55 13.57
CA GLN A 150 -3.35 -2.06 13.49
C GLN A 150 -3.56 -1.13 12.29
N ALA A 151 -2.65 -0.19 12.04
CA ALA A 151 -2.77 0.73 10.91
C ALA A 151 -2.78 0.00 9.55
N VAL A 152 -1.89 -0.98 9.35
CA VAL A 152 -1.86 -1.84 8.15
C VAL A 152 -3.17 -2.61 8.01
N GLY A 153 -3.66 -3.23 9.09
CA GLY A 153 -4.92 -3.97 9.07
C GLY A 153 -6.12 -3.09 8.70
N LEU A 154 -6.20 -1.87 9.26
CA LEU A 154 -7.27 -0.92 8.98
C LEU A 154 -7.19 -0.37 7.54
N CYS A 155 -6.02 0.11 7.11
CA CYS A 155 -5.86 0.69 5.78
C CYS A 155 -6.01 -0.33 4.64
N SER A 156 -5.70 -1.60 4.90
CA SER A 156 -5.83 -2.70 3.92
C SER A 156 -7.16 -3.43 3.99
N TYR A 157 -8.06 -3.06 4.91
CA TYR A 157 -9.32 -3.77 5.16
C TYR A 157 -9.12 -5.25 5.51
N GLY A 158 -8.05 -5.53 6.26
CA GLY A 158 -7.67 -6.88 6.68
C GLY A 158 -7.02 -7.73 5.60
N ARG A 159 -6.82 -7.21 4.39
CA ARG A 159 -6.12 -7.93 3.30
C ARG A 159 -4.65 -8.14 3.60
N VAL A 160 -4.06 -7.29 4.43
CA VAL A 160 -2.69 -7.48 4.90
C VAL A 160 -2.64 -7.37 6.41
N GLN A 161 -1.89 -8.27 7.03
CA GLN A 161 -1.73 -8.35 8.47
C GLN A 161 -0.27 -8.61 8.82
N ILE A 162 0.20 -8.04 9.93
CA ILE A 162 1.47 -8.40 10.53
C ILE A 162 1.20 -9.52 11.53
N SER A 163 1.84 -10.67 11.33
CA SER A 163 1.68 -11.81 12.23
C SER A 163 2.35 -11.54 13.57
N THR A 164 1.56 -11.48 14.64
CA THR A 164 2.09 -11.34 16.01
C THR A 164 2.86 -12.58 16.47
N ALA A 165 2.51 -13.76 15.94
CA ALA A 165 3.13 -15.02 16.31
C ALA A 165 4.54 -15.21 15.71
N THR A 166 4.82 -14.56 14.58
CA THR A 166 6.10 -14.67 13.86
C THR A 166 6.84 -13.34 13.79
N PHE A 167 6.29 -12.27 14.36
CA PHE A 167 7.00 -11.01 14.53
C PHE A 167 8.23 -11.22 15.42
N THR A 168 9.37 -10.70 14.98
CA THR A 168 10.62 -10.77 15.74
C THR A 168 11.31 -9.42 15.68
N ALA A 169 11.78 -8.94 16.83
CA ALA A 169 12.66 -7.79 16.93
C ALA A 169 13.95 -8.20 17.65
N ILE A 170 15.10 -7.90 17.06
CA ILE A 170 16.42 -8.26 17.60
C ILE A 170 17.38 -7.09 17.49
N VAL A 171 18.37 -7.06 18.39
CA VAL A 171 19.56 -6.24 18.20
C VAL A 171 20.58 -7.09 17.45
N VAL A 172 21.15 -6.52 16.39
CA VAL A 172 22.24 -7.14 15.63
C VAL A 172 23.47 -6.27 15.74
N GLN A 173 24.64 -6.90 15.79
CA GLN A 173 25.95 -6.24 15.78
C GLN A 173 26.65 -6.55 14.46
N PRO A 174 26.43 -5.75 13.40
CA PRO A 174 27.03 -6.01 12.11
C PRO A 174 28.53 -5.78 12.13
N ALA A 175 29.27 -6.41 11.21
CA ALA A 175 30.70 -6.17 11.07
C ALA A 175 30.98 -4.70 10.71
N CYS A 176 32.04 -4.14 11.29
CA CYS A 176 32.45 -2.76 11.04
C CYS A 176 33.07 -2.64 9.65
N VAL A 177 32.37 -1.99 8.73
CA VAL A 177 32.90 -1.65 7.40
C VAL A 177 33.19 -0.16 7.36
N ALA A 178 34.38 0.20 6.90
CA ALA A 178 34.79 1.59 6.71
C ALA A 178 33.78 2.32 5.82
N GLY A 179 33.36 3.52 6.23
CA GLY A 179 32.40 4.34 5.48
C GLY A 179 30.94 4.18 5.90
N MET A 180 30.53 3.05 6.50
CA MET A 180 29.14 2.89 6.96
C MET A 180 28.70 3.99 7.93
N ALA A 181 29.62 4.43 8.80
CA ALA A 181 29.40 5.49 9.77
C ALA A 181 29.45 6.91 9.16
N THR A 182 29.82 7.11 7.89
CA THR A 182 30.05 8.45 7.36
C THR A 182 29.37 8.75 6.03
N THR A 183 28.93 7.74 5.27
CA THR A 183 28.41 7.92 3.89
C THR A 183 26.98 7.44 3.65
N CYS A 184 26.22 7.07 4.69
CA CYS A 184 24.88 6.49 4.58
C CYS A 184 24.82 5.33 3.56
N ASP A 185 25.76 4.40 3.66
CA ASP A 185 25.76 3.20 2.82
C ASP A 185 24.69 2.20 3.30
N PHE A 186 23.43 2.50 3.00
CA PHE A 186 22.28 1.72 3.45
C PHE A 186 22.27 0.29 2.88
N LEU A 187 22.91 0.05 1.73
CA LEU A 187 23.09 -1.29 1.16
C LEU A 187 24.03 -2.13 2.01
N SER A 188 25.18 -1.57 2.40
CA SER A 188 26.10 -2.23 3.33
C SER A 188 25.48 -2.42 4.71
N ILE A 189 24.68 -1.46 5.20
CA ILE A 189 23.93 -1.63 6.45
C ILE A 189 23.02 -2.86 6.39
N ALA A 190 22.21 -2.98 5.34
CA ALA A 190 21.30 -4.11 5.20
C ALA A 190 22.05 -5.45 5.08
N ASN A 191 23.03 -5.53 4.17
CA ASN A 191 23.78 -6.77 3.95
C ASN A 191 24.50 -7.26 5.21
N ASN A 192 25.13 -6.37 5.98
CA ASN A 192 25.83 -6.76 7.20
C ASN A 192 24.86 -7.09 8.34
N ALA A 193 23.72 -6.39 8.42
CA ALA A 193 22.66 -6.72 9.37
C ALA A 193 22.05 -8.10 9.07
N ASP A 194 21.84 -8.43 7.79
CA ASP A 194 21.35 -9.75 7.36
C ASP A 194 22.32 -10.86 7.76
N VAL A 195 23.63 -10.67 7.57
CA VAL A 195 24.66 -11.63 8.02
C VAL A 195 24.63 -11.82 9.53
N ALA A 196 24.59 -10.73 10.30
CA ALA A 196 24.55 -10.79 11.76
C ALA A 196 23.24 -11.44 12.27
N ALA A 197 22.09 -11.10 11.68
CA ALA A 197 20.81 -11.73 12.00
C ALA A 197 20.81 -13.23 11.67
N THR A 198 21.37 -13.60 10.51
CA THR A 198 21.49 -15.00 10.09
C THR A 198 22.36 -15.80 11.07
N ALA A 199 23.47 -15.23 11.55
CA ALA A 199 24.32 -15.86 12.55
C ALA A 199 23.60 -16.07 13.90
N LEU A 200 22.68 -15.17 14.27
CA LEU A 200 21.92 -15.26 15.52
C LEU A 200 20.72 -16.21 15.43
N LEU A 201 19.99 -16.19 14.31
CA LEU A 201 18.73 -16.91 14.14
C LEU A 201 18.90 -18.27 13.45
N GLY A 202 19.97 -18.43 12.67
CA GLY A 202 20.17 -19.52 11.72
C GLY A 202 19.48 -19.27 10.37
N ASP A 203 20.03 -19.87 9.31
CA ASP A 203 19.59 -19.69 7.92
C ASP A 203 18.08 -19.95 7.73
N ALA A 204 17.57 -21.04 8.32
CA ALA A 204 16.18 -21.45 8.14
C ALA A 204 15.19 -20.47 8.77
N ALA A 205 15.49 -19.94 9.96
CA ALA A 205 14.64 -18.96 10.62
C ALA A 205 14.71 -17.61 9.91
N PHE A 206 15.91 -17.15 9.54
CA PHE A 206 16.10 -15.91 8.80
C PHE A 206 15.34 -15.93 7.46
N ALA A 207 15.45 -17.01 6.68
CA ALA A 207 14.76 -17.15 5.41
C ALA A 207 13.21 -17.22 5.51
N SER A 208 12.66 -17.44 6.71
CA SER A 208 11.21 -17.53 6.94
C SER A 208 10.49 -16.17 7.00
N PHE A 209 11.25 -15.08 7.15
CA PHE A 209 10.70 -13.74 7.20
C PHE A 209 10.36 -13.23 5.79
N SER A 210 9.18 -12.63 5.67
CA SER A 210 8.70 -11.98 4.43
C SER A 210 9.06 -10.50 4.40
N ARG A 211 9.47 -9.91 5.54
CA ARG A 211 9.82 -8.49 5.67
C ARG A 211 11.02 -8.27 6.59
N TYR A 212 11.90 -7.36 6.18
CA TYR A 212 13.13 -7.00 6.87
C TYR A 212 13.15 -5.50 7.10
N VAL A 213 13.23 -5.10 8.36
CA VAL A 213 13.23 -3.70 8.79
C VAL A 213 14.54 -3.39 9.47
N TYR A 214 15.27 -2.38 8.98
CA TYR A 214 16.54 -1.96 9.56
C TYR A 214 16.35 -0.67 10.35
N VAL A 215 16.40 -0.75 11.67
CA VAL A 215 16.36 0.42 12.54
C VAL A 215 17.80 0.89 12.78
N LEU A 216 18.10 2.12 12.37
CA LEU A 216 19.45 2.68 12.45
C LEU A 216 19.78 3.20 13.87
N PRO A 217 21.07 3.34 14.23
CA PRO A 217 21.48 4.13 15.38
C PRO A 217 21.04 5.60 15.27
N SER A 218 20.79 6.26 16.39
CA SER A 218 20.36 7.67 16.39
C SER A 218 21.39 8.62 15.77
N ALA A 219 22.70 8.31 15.85
CA ALA A 219 23.73 9.12 15.19
C ALA A 219 23.62 9.13 13.66
N TYR A 220 22.94 8.15 13.04
CA TYR A 220 22.72 8.15 11.61
C TYR A 220 21.78 9.26 11.12
N THR A 221 21.06 9.97 11.99
CA THR A 221 20.15 11.06 11.54
C THR A 221 20.90 12.21 10.85
N SER A 222 22.19 12.39 11.14
CA SER A 222 23.03 13.41 10.48
C SER A 222 23.65 12.93 9.16
N VAL A 223 23.67 11.62 8.93
CA VAL A 223 24.33 10.98 7.78
C VAL A 223 23.28 10.51 6.77
N CYS A 224 22.26 9.80 7.25
CA CYS A 224 21.07 9.42 6.52
C CYS A 224 19.95 10.42 6.83
N THR A 225 19.82 11.46 6.01
CA THR A 225 18.91 12.60 6.29
C THR A 225 17.42 12.28 6.13
N TRP A 226 17.08 11.14 5.52
CA TRP A 226 15.73 10.63 5.40
C TRP A 226 15.23 10.01 6.71
N GLN A 227 13.91 9.99 6.92
CA GLN A 227 13.28 9.39 8.11
C GLN A 227 12.94 7.91 7.92
N GLY A 228 12.68 7.54 6.66
CA GLY A 228 12.53 6.18 6.18
C GLY A 228 13.10 6.09 4.76
N MET A 229 13.44 4.87 4.34
CA MET A 229 13.85 4.55 2.98
C MET A 229 13.40 3.13 2.66
N SER A 230 13.11 2.82 1.41
CA SER A 230 12.62 1.51 1.04
C SER A 230 13.10 1.04 -0.33
N ALA A 231 13.20 -0.28 -0.49
CA ALA A 231 13.42 -0.93 -1.77
C ALA A 231 12.16 -0.90 -2.64
N LEU A 232 12.28 -0.62 -3.93
CA LEU A 232 11.18 -0.65 -4.88
C LEU A 232 11.51 -1.53 -6.10
N PRO A 233 10.83 -2.67 -6.29
CA PRO A 233 10.11 -3.44 -5.27
C PRO A 233 11.05 -4.04 -4.21
N GLY A 234 10.47 -4.56 -3.13
CA GLY A 234 11.28 -5.34 -2.22
C GLY A 234 10.59 -5.93 -1.01
N LYS A 235 11.42 -6.22 -0.02
CA LYS A 235 11.02 -6.68 1.32
C LYS A 235 11.79 -5.94 2.42
N GLN A 236 12.53 -4.92 2.03
CA GLN A 236 13.57 -4.27 2.83
C GLN A 236 13.24 -2.79 2.91
N PHE A 237 13.29 -2.26 4.13
CA PHE A 237 13.22 -0.83 4.37
C PHE A 237 13.93 -0.44 5.66
N TRP A 238 14.36 0.81 5.72
CA TRP A 238 15.15 1.37 6.81
C TRP A 238 14.37 2.46 7.51
N LEU A 239 14.60 2.61 8.81
CA LEU A 239 13.92 3.59 9.65
C LEU A 239 14.90 4.29 10.58
N GLN A 240 14.73 5.60 10.71
CA GLN A 240 15.35 6.35 11.78
C GLN A 240 14.62 6.08 13.10
N PRO A 241 15.32 5.99 14.25
CA PRO A 241 14.71 5.79 15.57
C PRO A 241 14.16 7.11 16.15
N THR A 242 13.42 7.88 15.34
CA THR A 242 12.92 9.22 15.68
C THR A 242 11.40 9.25 15.75
N SER A 243 10.83 10.39 16.19
CA SER A 243 9.38 10.65 16.16
C SER A 243 8.80 10.65 14.74
N ASN A 244 9.60 10.93 13.71
CA ASN A 244 9.16 10.98 12.32
C ASN A 244 9.55 9.72 11.52
N GLY A 245 10.42 8.87 12.05
CA GLY A 245 10.80 7.57 11.50
C GLY A 245 9.96 6.45 12.12
N MET A 246 10.61 5.53 12.83
CA MET A 246 10.02 4.32 13.40
C MET A 246 8.81 4.59 14.32
N ASN A 247 8.80 5.72 15.06
CA ASN A 247 7.71 6.01 15.99
C ASN A 247 6.48 6.63 15.32
N ARG A 248 6.53 6.87 14.01
CA ARG A 248 5.38 7.34 13.22
C ARG A 248 4.87 6.19 12.35
N TRP A 249 3.71 5.64 12.72
CA TRP A 249 3.13 4.50 11.99
C TRP A 249 2.98 4.77 10.49
N ALA A 250 2.67 6.01 10.10
CA ALA A 250 2.49 6.37 8.70
C ALA A 250 3.80 6.35 7.92
N THR A 251 4.94 6.67 8.54
CA THR A 251 6.26 6.51 7.90
C THR A 251 6.57 5.04 7.71
N VAL A 252 6.35 4.22 8.74
CA VAL A 252 6.56 2.76 8.61
C VAL A 252 5.65 2.16 7.53
N LEU A 253 4.38 2.57 7.47
CA LEU A 253 3.45 2.14 6.44
C LEU A 253 3.92 2.60 5.05
N GLN A 254 4.36 3.84 4.90
CA GLN A 254 4.89 4.41 3.65
C GLN A 254 6.06 3.58 3.13
N GLU A 255 7.08 3.36 3.96
CA GLU A 255 8.25 2.56 3.59
C GLU A 255 7.87 1.12 3.26
N TRP A 256 6.92 0.56 3.99
CA TRP A 256 6.41 -0.77 3.72
C TRP A 256 5.63 -0.86 2.39
N ILE A 257 4.82 0.14 2.02
CA ILE A 257 4.06 0.12 0.76
C ILE A 257 4.89 0.50 -0.49
N HIS A 258 6.04 1.16 -0.33
CA HIS A 258 7.02 1.29 -1.42
C HIS A 258 7.46 -0.07 -1.96
N ASN A 259 7.58 -1.07 -1.09
CA ASN A 259 7.92 -2.43 -1.50
C ASN A 259 6.87 -3.07 -2.45
N PHE A 260 5.64 -2.56 -2.47
CA PHE A 260 4.56 -2.96 -3.39
C PHE A 260 4.40 -1.99 -4.58
N GLY A 261 5.38 -1.12 -4.82
CA GLY A 261 5.43 -0.25 -6.00
C GLY A 261 4.61 1.03 -5.89
N LEU A 262 4.31 1.49 -4.68
CA LEU A 262 3.84 2.86 -4.49
C LEU A 262 5.02 3.84 -4.47
N PHE A 263 4.74 5.07 -4.89
CA PHE A 263 5.67 6.21 -4.92
C PHE A 263 5.09 7.35 -4.10
N HIS A 264 5.91 8.35 -3.79
CA HIS A 264 5.46 9.49 -3.02
C HIS A 264 4.29 10.20 -3.69
N ALA A 265 3.38 10.70 -2.86
CA ALA A 265 2.25 11.50 -3.28
C ALA A 265 2.64 12.98 -3.34
N TRP A 266 2.02 13.70 -4.27
CA TRP A 266 2.35 15.07 -4.65
C TRP A 266 1.19 16.00 -4.34
N GLN A 267 1.48 17.28 -4.16
CA GLN A 267 0.45 18.32 -4.18
C GLN A 267 1.06 19.59 -4.76
N GLY A 268 0.39 20.21 -5.74
CA GLY A 268 0.87 21.44 -6.38
C GLY A 268 2.26 21.31 -7.02
N GLY A 269 2.59 20.12 -7.55
CA GLY A 269 3.90 19.84 -8.15
C GLY A 269 5.05 19.64 -7.15
N VAL A 270 4.75 19.54 -5.85
CA VAL A 270 5.73 19.29 -4.79
C VAL A 270 5.56 17.87 -4.25
N GLU A 271 6.64 17.09 -4.30
CA GLU A 271 6.71 15.76 -3.72
C GLU A 271 6.47 15.83 -2.20
N TYR A 272 5.81 14.83 -1.63
CA TYR A 272 5.42 14.76 -0.22
C TYR A 272 4.38 15.76 0.28
N ALA A 273 3.96 16.71 -0.55
CA ALA A 273 3.05 17.76 -0.12
C ALA A 273 1.60 17.28 0.07
N ASP A 274 1.25 16.06 -0.38
CA ASP A 274 -0.07 15.47 -0.10
C ASP A 274 -0.17 15.05 1.38
N LEU A 275 -0.87 15.84 2.20
CA LEU A 275 -1.10 15.48 3.61
C LEU A 275 -2.35 14.58 3.80
N SER A 276 -2.98 14.12 2.71
CA SER A 276 -4.13 13.22 2.75
C SER A 276 -3.76 11.73 2.73
N SER A 277 -2.49 11.39 2.59
CA SER A 277 -1.99 10.00 2.52
C SER A 277 -0.66 9.83 3.23
N ALA A 278 -0.40 8.61 3.72
CA ALA A 278 0.91 8.16 4.17
C ALA A 278 1.98 8.22 3.08
N MET A 279 1.62 8.20 1.79
CA MET A 279 2.58 8.39 0.69
C MET A 279 3.05 9.83 0.51
N GLY A 280 2.36 10.80 1.12
CA GLY A 280 2.92 12.13 1.32
C GLY A 280 3.39 12.29 2.76
N ARG A 281 3.09 13.42 3.40
CA ARG A 281 3.41 13.65 4.83
C ARG A 281 2.20 13.46 5.75
N GLY A 282 1.09 12.98 5.23
CA GLY A 282 -0.14 12.73 5.98
C GLY A 282 -0.02 11.55 6.94
N SER A 283 -0.62 11.66 8.12
CA SER A 283 -0.80 10.53 9.04
C SER A 283 -2.18 9.91 8.82
N ALA A 284 -2.37 9.35 7.62
CA ALA A 284 -3.65 8.86 7.11
C ALA A 284 -3.41 7.63 6.22
N CYS A 285 -4.45 6.84 5.96
CA CYS A 285 -4.36 5.72 5.02
C CYS A 285 -4.03 6.19 3.59
N PRO A 286 -3.56 5.28 2.72
CA PRO A 286 -3.35 5.59 1.31
C PRO A 286 -4.59 6.22 0.66
N ASN A 287 -4.38 7.13 -0.29
CA ASN A 287 -5.49 7.75 -1.02
C ASN A 287 -6.13 6.75 -2.01
N ALA A 288 -7.23 7.14 -2.65
CA ALA A 288 -8.00 6.26 -3.52
C ALA A 288 -7.18 5.64 -4.68
N ALA A 289 -6.28 6.41 -5.29
CA ALA A 289 -5.45 5.93 -6.39
C ALA A 289 -4.40 4.90 -5.93
N GLU A 290 -3.91 5.05 -4.71
CA GLU A 290 -2.98 4.13 -4.05
C GLU A 290 -3.69 2.86 -3.57
N LEU A 291 -4.86 3.01 -2.93
CA LEU A 291 -5.70 1.88 -2.51
C LEU A 291 -6.13 1.01 -3.69
N ALA A 292 -6.53 1.62 -4.81
CA ALA A 292 -6.85 0.91 -6.04
C ALA A 292 -5.64 0.13 -6.58
N ARG A 293 -4.44 0.73 -6.50
CA ARG A 293 -3.20 0.15 -7.01
C ARG A 293 -2.71 -1.05 -6.20
N LEU A 294 -2.94 -1.03 -4.89
CA LEU A 294 -2.67 -2.13 -3.97
C LEU A 294 -3.76 -3.23 -4.03
N ASN A 295 -4.82 -3.02 -4.82
CA ASN A 295 -6.02 -3.86 -4.83
C ASN A 295 -6.70 -3.94 -3.45
N TRP A 296 -6.58 -2.88 -2.63
CA TRP A 296 -7.22 -2.80 -1.32
C TRP A 296 -8.63 -2.26 -1.41
N ALA A 297 -8.87 -1.35 -2.36
CA ALA A 297 -10.20 -0.81 -2.65
C ALA A 297 -10.64 -1.14 -4.07
N SER A 298 -11.96 -1.15 -4.27
CA SER A 298 -12.61 -1.25 -5.57
C SER A 298 -13.45 -0.01 -5.86
N ALA A 299 -13.64 0.27 -7.14
CA ALA A 299 -14.51 1.35 -7.57
C ALA A 299 -15.98 1.07 -7.22
N ALA A 300 -16.75 2.12 -7.01
CA ALA A 300 -18.21 2.02 -6.90
C ALA A 300 -18.79 1.38 -8.17
N PRO A 301 -19.92 0.65 -8.09
CA PRO A 301 -20.57 0.08 -9.26
C PRO A 301 -20.80 1.13 -10.36
N GLY A 302 -20.29 0.89 -11.57
CA GLY A 302 -20.33 1.83 -12.69
C GLY A 302 -19.30 2.97 -12.64
N GLY A 303 -18.47 3.05 -11.58
CA GLY A 303 -17.48 4.11 -11.36
C GLY A 303 -16.04 3.72 -11.67
N ALA A 304 -15.77 2.60 -12.34
CA ALA A 304 -14.40 2.09 -12.56
C ALA A 304 -13.64 2.81 -13.69
N ALA A 305 -14.34 3.40 -14.66
CA ALA A 305 -13.74 4.12 -15.78
C ALA A 305 -14.77 5.05 -16.43
N LEU A 306 -15.07 6.19 -15.79
CA LEU A 306 -15.99 7.18 -16.36
C LEU A 306 -15.28 7.98 -17.46
N SER A 307 -15.59 7.65 -18.72
CA SER A 307 -15.17 8.38 -19.91
C SER A 307 -16.31 9.20 -20.52
N SER A 308 -16.10 9.83 -21.69
CA SER A 308 -17.13 10.58 -22.41
C SER A 308 -18.41 9.77 -22.66
N ALA A 309 -18.30 8.44 -22.74
CA ALA A 309 -19.44 7.53 -22.86
C ALA A 309 -20.26 7.40 -21.56
N GLY A 310 -19.61 7.51 -20.39
CA GLY A 310 -20.26 7.43 -19.08
C GLY A 310 -20.63 8.79 -18.47
N LEU A 311 -20.07 9.88 -19.00
CA LEU A 311 -20.27 11.27 -18.55
C LEU A 311 -20.62 12.15 -19.75
N ALA A 312 -21.89 12.10 -20.16
CA ALA A 312 -22.41 13.01 -21.17
C ALA A 312 -22.41 14.46 -20.65
N PRO A 313 -22.15 15.47 -21.50
CA PRO A 313 -22.17 16.86 -21.06
C PRO A 313 -23.51 17.28 -20.45
N ALA A 314 -23.47 18.09 -19.40
CA ALA A 314 -24.62 18.58 -18.63
C ALA A 314 -25.52 17.48 -18.02
N ALA A 315 -25.12 16.21 -18.12
CA ALA A 315 -25.85 15.06 -17.58
C ALA A 315 -25.10 14.51 -16.36
N PRO A 316 -25.46 14.94 -15.13
CA PRO A 316 -24.76 14.53 -13.93
C PRO A 316 -24.99 13.04 -13.64
N VAL A 317 -23.93 12.36 -13.20
CA VAL A 317 -23.99 11.02 -12.61
C VAL A 317 -23.87 11.13 -11.10
N THR A 318 -24.49 10.19 -10.37
CA THR A 318 -24.55 10.20 -8.90
C THR A 318 -24.11 8.87 -8.32
N PHE A 319 -23.32 8.93 -7.26
CA PHE A 319 -22.86 7.79 -6.47
C PHE A 319 -23.16 8.04 -4.99
N THR A 320 -23.26 6.97 -4.20
CA THR A 320 -23.18 7.06 -2.74
C THR A 320 -21.91 6.34 -2.34
N LEU A 321 -20.90 7.08 -1.90
CA LEU A 321 -19.59 6.52 -1.58
C LEU A 321 -19.43 6.39 -0.07
N PRO A 322 -18.96 5.23 0.44
CA PRO A 322 -18.53 5.13 1.82
C PRO A 322 -17.25 5.95 2.05
N ALA A 323 -17.07 6.45 3.26
CA ALA A 323 -15.78 6.94 3.70
C ALA A 323 -14.74 5.81 3.65
N THR A 324 -13.52 6.12 3.19
CA THR A 324 -12.47 5.11 2.98
C THR A 324 -12.17 4.29 4.22
N TYR A 325 -12.20 4.86 5.42
CA TYR A 325 -11.92 4.10 6.64
C TYR A 325 -12.92 2.95 6.91
N LEU A 326 -14.13 2.98 6.34
CA LEU A 326 -15.17 1.97 6.58
C LEU A 326 -14.95 0.68 5.80
N THR A 327 -14.64 0.80 4.51
CA THR A 327 -14.56 -0.34 3.59
C THR A 327 -13.80 0.06 2.33
N GLY A 328 -13.06 -0.89 1.77
CA GLY A 328 -12.46 -0.75 0.45
C GLY A 328 -13.47 -1.00 -0.68
N THR A 329 -14.62 -1.63 -0.41
CA THR A 329 -15.58 -1.97 -1.46
C THR A 329 -16.37 -0.75 -1.91
N GLY A 330 -16.25 -0.39 -3.18
CA GLY A 330 -16.98 0.74 -3.75
C GLY A 330 -16.52 2.10 -3.21
N ALA A 331 -15.29 2.19 -2.68
CA ALA A 331 -14.80 3.33 -1.92
C ALA A 331 -14.42 4.54 -2.79
N TYR A 332 -14.30 4.36 -4.11
CA TYR A 332 -13.88 5.43 -5.00
C TYR A 332 -14.61 5.43 -6.35
N VAL A 333 -14.49 6.54 -7.07
CA VAL A 333 -14.81 6.62 -8.49
C VAL A 333 -13.55 7.01 -9.26
N ARG A 334 -13.35 6.41 -10.43
CA ARG A 334 -12.25 6.68 -11.35
C ARG A 334 -12.79 7.29 -12.64
N VAL A 335 -12.27 8.46 -12.99
CA VAL A 335 -12.59 9.18 -14.23
C VAL A 335 -11.42 9.05 -15.20
N THR A 336 -11.72 8.65 -16.43
CA THR A 336 -10.79 8.52 -17.56
C THR A 336 -11.17 9.53 -18.63
N PRO A 337 -10.74 10.80 -18.49
CA PRO A 337 -11.27 11.93 -19.24
C PRO A 337 -10.69 11.97 -20.67
N ASP A 338 -11.17 11.07 -21.54
CA ASP A 338 -10.83 11.00 -22.97
C ASP A 338 -11.23 12.26 -23.77
N TRP A 339 -11.97 13.18 -23.15
CA TRP A 339 -12.29 14.51 -23.68
C TRP A 339 -11.33 15.62 -23.24
N ALA A 340 -10.40 15.35 -22.32
CA ALA A 340 -9.43 16.31 -21.81
C ALA A 340 -8.02 15.94 -22.26
N THR A 341 -7.18 16.94 -22.49
CA THR A 341 -5.80 16.77 -22.99
C THR A 341 -4.76 16.66 -21.87
N THR A 342 -5.19 16.49 -20.61
CA THR A 342 -4.30 16.49 -19.44
C THR A 342 -3.35 15.29 -19.41
N GLY A 343 -3.73 14.18 -20.05
CA GLY A 343 -3.00 12.91 -19.94
C GLY A 343 -3.07 12.30 -18.54
N LYS A 344 -4.12 12.65 -17.76
CA LYS A 344 -4.31 12.24 -16.38
C LYS A 344 -5.69 11.59 -16.15
N ASN A 345 -5.75 10.62 -15.25
CA ASN A 345 -6.99 10.07 -14.72
C ASN A 345 -7.28 10.69 -13.34
N LEU A 346 -8.55 10.74 -12.93
CA LEU A 346 -8.93 11.21 -11.60
C LEU A 346 -9.44 10.06 -10.73
N TYR A 347 -9.14 10.12 -9.45
CA TYR A 347 -9.71 9.27 -8.41
C TYR A 347 -10.41 10.13 -7.37
N LEU A 348 -11.65 9.79 -7.04
CA LEU A 348 -12.48 10.53 -6.10
C LEU A 348 -12.89 9.60 -4.97
N ALA A 349 -12.66 10.00 -3.71
CA ALA A 349 -13.11 9.24 -2.55
C ALA A 349 -13.46 10.13 -1.36
N VAL A 350 -14.37 9.64 -0.53
CA VAL A 350 -14.82 10.33 0.68
C VAL A 350 -13.85 10.02 1.80
N ARG A 351 -13.32 11.06 2.45
CA ARG A 351 -12.37 10.91 3.55
C ARG A 351 -12.96 11.50 4.83
N VAL A 352 -12.90 10.74 5.91
CA VAL A 352 -13.45 11.10 7.23
C VAL A 352 -12.38 10.79 8.28
N PRO A 353 -12.14 11.67 9.26
CA PRO A 353 -11.02 11.53 10.20
C PRO A 353 -11.34 10.54 11.32
N LYS A 354 -11.46 9.25 10.97
CA LYS A 354 -11.75 8.16 11.90
C LYS A 354 -10.76 7.01 11.70
N GLN A 355 -10.54 6.22 12.76
CA GLN A 355 -9.62 5.07 12.75
C GLN A 355 -8.21 5.45 12.26
N ALA A 356 -7.63 4.71 11.31
CA ALA A 356 -6.31 5.03 10.76
C ALA A 356 -6.27 6.34 9.94
N ASP A 357 -7.43 6.91 9.57
CA ASP A 357 -7.56 8.26 9.02
C ASP A 357 -7.74 9.34 10.11
N ALA A 358 -7.67 9.03 11.41
CA ALA A 358 -7.89 10.01 12.49
C ALA A 358 -6.91 11.21 12.47
N GLY A 359 -5.73 11.04 11.87
CA GLY A 359 -4.74 12.11 11.69
C GLY A 359 -4.95 12.99 10.45
N LEU A 360 -6.05 12.80 9.72
CA LEU A 360 -6.33 13.53 8.50
C LEU A 360 -6.58 15.02 8.77
N GLY A 361 -5.84 15.90 8.09
CA GLY A 361 -5.96 17.35 8.25
C GLY A 361 -7.32 17.89 7.81
N ALA A 362 -7.74 19.03 8.38
CA ALA A 362 -9.06 19.62 8.15
C ALA A 362 -9.37 19.93 6.67
N ALA A 363 -8.36 20.24 5.86
CA ALA A 363 -8.51 20.48 4.42
C ALA A 363 -8.91 19.23 3.61
N TYR A 364 -8.71 18.04 4.17
CA TYR A 364 -8.94 16.75 3.52
C TYR A 364 -10.07 15.95 4.20
N ALA A 365 -10.46 16.35 5.41
CA ALA A 365 -11.38 15.64 6.28
C ALA A 365 -12.83 16.04 6.02
N ASN A 366 -13.75 15.08 6.16
CA ASN A 366 -15.18 15.24 5.91
C ASN A 366 -15.48 15.81 4.52
N ALA A 367 -14.68 15.38 3.54
CA ALA A 367 -14.68 15.91 2.20
C ALA A 367 -14.55 14.79 1.17
N LEU A 368 -14.97 15.09 -0.06
CA LEU A 368 -14.66 14.31 -1.24
C LEU A 368 -13.31 14.78 -1.79
N ASN A 369 -12.27 13.97 -1.62
CA ASN A 369 -10.94 14.27 -2.11
C ASN A 369 -10.81 13.84 -3.58
N VAL A 370 -10.14 14.66 -4.36
CA VAL A 370 -9.85 14.42 -5.78
C VAL A 370 -8.34 14.35 -5.96
N HIS A 371 -7.89 13.20 -6.45
CA HIS A 371 -6.50 12.94 -6.81
C HIS A 371 -6.39 12.74 -8.31
N GLU A 372 -5.28 13.16 -8.90
CA GLU A 372 -4.93 12.90 -10.30
C GLU A 372 -3.70 12.00 -10.43
N VAL A 373 -3.64 11.22 -11.51
CA VAL A 373 -2.53 10.29 -11.79
C VAL A 373 -2.19 10.28 -13.28
N ASN A 374 -0.95 9.95 -13.65
CA ASN A 374 -0.55 9.70 -15.04
C ASN A 374 -1.45 8.62 -15.69
N ALA A 375 -2.23 8.99 -16.72
CA ALA A 375 -3.21 8.11 -17.32
C ALA A 375 -2.57 6.94 -18.07
N ALA A 376 -1.44 7.14 -18.74
CA ALA A 376 -0.80 6.09 -19.52
C ALA A 376 -0.34 4.94 -18.61
N ILE A 377 0.34 5.28 -17.50
CA ILE A 377 0.82 4.29 -16.53
C ILE A 377 -0.36 3.67 -15.78
N ASP A 378 -1.32 4.48 -15.32
CA ASP A 378 -2.49 3.98 -14.59
C ASP A 378 -3.35 3.03 -15.44
N ASN A 379 -3.57 3.34 -16.72
CA ASN A 379 -4.29 2.47 -17.64
C ASN A 379 -3.54 1.15 -17.91
N ALA A 380 -2.20 1.19 -18.03
CA ALA A 380 -1.40 -0.02 -18.22
C ALA A 380 -1.46 -0.95 -17.00
N VAL A 381 -1.44 -0.38 -15.80
CA VAL A 381 -1.62 -1.12 -14.53
C VAL A 381 -3.01 -1.76 -14.48
N VAL A 382 -4.07 -1.00 -14.75
CA VAL A 382 -5.46 -1.52 -14.73
C VAL A 382 -5.67 -2.60 -15.79
N ALA A 383 -5.04 -2.47 -16.96
CA ALA A 383 -5.09 -3.46 -18.02
C ALA A 383 -4.20 -4.70 -17.76
N GLY A 384 -3.38 -4.68 -16.70
CA GLY A 384 -2.43 -5.75 -16.41
C GLY A 384 -1.25 -5.83 -17.37
N THR A 385 -0.98 -4.78 -18.15
CA THR A 385 0.02 -4.77 -19.22
C THR A 385 1.38 -4.21 -18.80
N GLY A 386 1.48 -3.54 -17.63
CA GLY A 386 2.76 -3.04 -17.11
C GLY A 386 2.63 -1.85 -16.17
N GLY A 387 3.70 -1.06 -16.05
CA GLY A 387 3.71 0.18 -15.26
C GLY A 387 3.74 -0.03 -13.74
N TRP A 388 4.02 -1.26 -13.28
CA TRP A 388 3.87 -1.62 -11.88
C TRP A 388 4.81 -0.87 -10.93
N TYR A 389 6.02 -0.55 -11.38
CA TYR A 389 7.03 0.13 -10.58
C TYR A 389 7.48 1.43 -11.23
N GLN A 390 6.51 2.13 -11.85
CA GLN A 390 6.71 3.47 -12.39
C GLN A 390 5.93 4.47 -11.54
N ASP A 391 6.52 5.64 -11.32
CA ASP A 391 5.85 6.71 -10.60
C ASP A 391 4.68 7.26 -11.42
N ARG A 392 3.46 7.07 -10.92
CA ARG A 392 2.23 7.62 -11.52
C ARG A 392 2.04 9.09 -11.19
N GLN A 393 2.88 9.66 -10.32
CA GLN A 393 2.77 10.99 -9.75
C GLN A 393 1.35 11.23 -9.23
N VAL A 394 0.96 10.42 -8.23
CA VAL A 394 -0.34 10.59 -7.58
C VAL A 394 -0.35 11.95 -6.91
N SER A 395 -1.23 12.84 -7.33
CA SER A 395 -1.25 14.23 -6.86
C SER A 395 -2.61 14.62 -6.32
N PHE A 396 -2.65 15.17 -5.10
CA PHE A 396 -3.86 15.79 -4.58
C PHE A 396 -4.18 17.05 -5.39
N LEU A 397 -5.42 17.15 -5.88
CA LEU A 397 -5.87 18.26 -6.73
C LEU A 397 -6.81 19.19 -5.96
N SER A 398 -7.83 18.64 -5.30
CA SER A 398 -8.82 19.43 -4.57
C SER A 398 -9.64 18.57 -3.59
N ALA A 399 -10.41 19.23 -2.73
CA ALA A 399 -11.41 18.59 -1.90
C ALA A 399 -12.72 19.38 -1.93
N ALA A 400 -13.85 18.70 -2.08
CA ALA A 400 -15.18 19.29 -1.93
C ALA A 400 -15.73 18.93 -0.55
N THR A 401 -15.89 19.93 0.32
CA THR A 401 -16.49 19.75 1.66
C THR A 401 -18.01 19.54 1.54
N LEU A 402 -18.63 19.09 2.63
CA LEU A 402 -20.06 18.79 2.67
C LEU A 402 -20.94 19.88 2.04
N SER A 403 -21.83 19.48 1.14
CA SER A 403 -22.79 20.38 0.47
C SER A 403 -22.13 21.49 -0.35
N THR A 404 -20.97 21.22 -0.94
CA THR A 404 -20.26 22.15 -1.84
C THR A 404 -19.98 21.53 -3.21
N ARG A 405 -19.48 22.36 -4.12
CA ARG A 405 -18.97 21.92 -5.43
C ARG A 405 -17.58 22.49 -5.68
N VAL A 406 -16.78 21.74 -6.43
CA VAL A 406 -15.48 22.16 -6.94
C VAL A 406 -15.48 22.04 -8.46
N VAL A 407 -14.98 23.07 -9.14
CA VAL A 407 -14.78 23.06 -10.59
C VAL A 407 -13.35 22.63 -10.87
N VAL A 408 -13.20 21.47 -11.49
CA VAL A 408 -11.91 20.91 -11.89
C VAL A 408 -11.66 21.33 -13.35
N SER A 409 -11.34 22.61 -13.53
CA SER A 409 -11.39 23.29 -14.84
C SER A 409 -10.53 22.64 -15.92
N GLY A 410 -9.35 22.12 -15.58
CA GLY A 410 -8.49 21.40 -16.52
C GLY A 410 -9.10 20.14 -17.13
N TYR A 411 -10.22 19.66 -16.57
CA TYR A 411 -10.93 18.45 -16.98
C TYR A 411 -12.35 18.73 -17.47
N ASN A 412 -12.76 20.00 -17.57
CA ASN A 412 -14.14 20.41 -17.83
C ASN A 412 -15.17 19.64 -16.99
N LEU A 413 -14.89 19.50 -15.68
CA LEU A 413 -15.66 18.68 -14.75
C LEU A 413 -16.05 19.49 -13.52
N VAL A 414 -17.30 19.37 -13.09
CA VAL A 414 -17.78 19.82 -11.79
C VAL A 414 -18.01 18.60 -10.90
N VAL A 415 -17.41 18.62 -9.72
CA VAL A 415 -17.53 17.59 -8.70
C VAL A 415 -18.31 18.16 -7.53
N TYR A 416 -19.29 17.41 -7.03
CA TYR A 416 -20.16 17.84 -5.95
C TYR A 416 -20.07 16.87 -4.77
N SER A 417 -19.90 17.43 -3.58
CA SER A 417 -20.15 16.74 -2.31
C SER A 417 -21.56 17.08 -1.88
N GLY A 418 -22.45 16.10 -1.96
CA GLY A 418 -23.86 16.18 -1.55
C GLY A 418 -24.06 15.95 -0.07
N ALA A 419 -25.27 15.58 0.33
CA ALA A 419 -25.58 15.27 1.72
C ALA A 419 -25.02 13.90 2.16
N TRP A 420 -24.83 13.75 3.47
CA TRP A 420 -24.58 12.43 4.07
C TRP A 420 -25.83 11.55 3.98
N VAL A 421 -25.62 10.28 3.62
CA VAL A 421 -26.57 9.17 3.73
C VAL A 421 -26.18 8.39 4.99
N GLY A 422 -26.75 8.76 6.13
CA GLY A 422 -26.25 8.30 7.44
C GLY A 422 -25.07 9.15 7.92
N THR A 423 -24.07 8.53 8.55
CA THR A 423 -22.93 9.27 9.16
C THR A 423 -21.66 9.29 8.32
N ASP A 424 -21.53 8.33 7.39
CA ASP A 424 -20.23 8.01 6.78
C ASP A 424 -20.34 7.59 5.31
N PHE A 425 -21.51 7.78 4.70
CA PHE A 425 -21.68 7.65 3.26
C PHE A 425 -22.07 9.00 2.68
N MET A 426 -21.40 9.47 1.64
CA MET A 426 -21.69 10.77 1.04
C MET A 426 -22.29 10.56 -0.35
N ARG A 427 -23.36 11.31 -0.66
CA ARG A 427 -23.79 11.45 -2.06
C ARG A 427 -22.76 12.28 -2.82
N VAL A 428 -22.28 11.73 -3.93
CA VAL A 428 -21.29 12.36 -4.80
C VAL A 428 -21.90 12.52 -6.17
N HIS A 429 -21.83 13.73 -6.73
CA HIS A 429 -22.26 13.99 -8.10
C HIS A 429 -21.07 14.43 -8.95
N MET A 430 -21.09 14.09 -10.23
CA MET A 430 -20.12 14.56 -11.21
C MET A 430 -20.84 14.98 -12.47
N CYS A 431 -20.46 16.13 -13.03
CA CYS A 431 -21.02 16.63 -14.27
C CYS A 431 -19.90 17.19 -15.15
N ARG A 432 -19.84 16.69 -16.38
CA ARG A 432 -18.96 17.22 -17.42
C ARG A 432 -19.65 18.39 -18.13
N TYR A 433 -18.90 19.43 -18.50
CA TYR A 433 -19.39 20.54 -19.32
C TYR A 433 -18.56 20.69 -20.61
N LEU A 434 -19.06 21.44 -21.60
CA LEU A 434 -18.31 21.71 -22.85
C LEU A 434 -17.63 23.08 -22.85
N LYS A 435 -18.34 24.12 -22.39
CA LYS A 435 -17.90 25.52 -22.44
C LYS A 435 -17.79 26.14 -21.05
N ALA A 436 -18.78 25.94 -20.19
CA ALA A 436 -18.83 26.54 -18.86
C ALA A 436 -19.46 25.61 -17.82
N ASP A 437 -19.02 25.75 -16.57
CA ASP A 437 -19.53 24.98 -15.42
C ASP A 437 -21.02 25.24 -15.12
N THR A 438 -21.58 26.34 -15.64
CA THR A 438 -23.00 26.69 -15.55
C THR A 438 -23.90 25.78 -16.39
N GLU A 439 -23.35 24.99 -17.31
CA GLU A 439 -24.08 23.91 -18.00
C GLU A 439 -24.48 22.79 -17.04
N CYS A 440 -23.74 22.65 -15.93
CA CYS A 440 -24.02 21.64 -14.92
C CYS A 440 -25.05 22.14 -13.91
N PRO A 441 -26.01 21.29 -13.46
CA PRO A 441 -27.02 21.70 -12.49
C PRO A 441 -26.44 22.21 -11.17
N THR A 442 -27.20 23.04 -10.46
CA THR A 442 -26.85 23.43 -9.09
C THR A 442 -26.94 22.23 -8.15
N LEU A 443 -26.18 22.25 -7.05
CA LEU A 443 -26.23 21.17 -6.07
C LEU A 443 -27.64 20.98 -5.48
N ASP A 444 -28.35 22.08 -5.20
CA ASP A 444 -29.74 22.03 -4.73
C ASP A 444 -30.66 21.28 -5.69
N THR A 445 -30.47 21.46 -7.01
CA THR A 445 -31.26 20.75 -8.03
C THR A 445 -30.98 19.25 -8.01
N LEU A 446 -29.73 18.84 -7.77
CA LEU A 446 -29.33 17.44 -7.69
C LEU A 446 -29.88 16.80 -6.41
N GLU A 447 -29.75 17.49 -5.29
CA GLU A 447 -30.17 17.02 -3.96
C GLU A 447 -31.69 17.00 -3.79
N ALA A 448 -32.42 17.88 -4.47
CA ALA A 448 -33.89 17.91 -4.44
C ALA A 448 -34.52 16.56 -4.84
N ARG A 449 -33.86 15.78 -5.72
CA ARG A 449 -34.34 14.46 -6.17
C ARG A 449 -34.31 13.40 -5.08
N PHE A 450 -33.51 13.61 -4.04
CA PHE A 450 -33.37 12.68 -2.92
C PHE A 450 -34.08 13.16 -1.65
N ARG A 451 -34.75 14.31 -1.71
CA ARG A 451 -35.61 14.76 -0.60
C ARG A 451 -36.86 13.87 -0.56
N PRO A 452 -37.29 13.42 0.63
CA PRO A 452 -38.58 12.76 0.76
C PRO A 452 -39.66 13.64 0.13
N SER A 453 -40.55 13.05 -0.66
CA SER A 453 -41.72 13.78 -1.13
C SER A 453 -42.45 14.33 0.10
N PRO A 454 -42.96 15.58 0.06
CA PRO A 454 -43.80 16.09 1.12
C PRO A 454 -44.91 15.07 1.41
N PRO A 455 -45.24 14.81 2.69
CA PRO A 455 -46.35 13.93 3.01
C PRO A 455 -47.57 14.41 2.22
N ARG A 456 -48.26 13.49 1.53
CA ARG A 456 -49.49 13.84 0.82
C ARG A 456 -50.42 14.52 1.82
N PRO A 457 -51.11 15.61 1.44
CA PRO A 457 -52.14 16.18 2.28
C PRO A 457 -53.08 15.05 2.72
N PRO A 458 -53.52 15.01 3.99
CA PRO A 458 -54.51 14.04 4.40
C PRO A 458 -55.68 14.10 3.42
N PRO A 459 -56.23 12.94 2.97
CA PRO A 459 -57.37 12.95 2.07
C PRO A 459 -58.46 13.81 2.70
N SER A 460 -59.01 14.75 1.92
CA SER A 460 -60.15 15.56 2.38
C SER A 460 -61.19 14.63 3.00
N PRO A 461 -61.74 14.98 4.17
CA PRO A 461 -62.74 14.15 4.84
C PRO A 461 -63.81 13.79 3.82
N SER A 462 -64.05 12.50 3.64
CA SER A 462 -65.11 12.02 2.75
C SER A 462 -66.40 12.74 3.11
N PRO A 463 -67.20 13.20 2.13
CA PRO A 463 -68.50 13.78 2.40
C PRO A 463 -69.26 12.85 3.35
N PRO A 464 -69.93 13.40 4.39
CA PRO A 464 -70.68 12.58 5.33
C PRO A 464 -71.61 11.67 4.53
N SER A 465 -71.43 10.36 4.70
CA SER A 465 -72.30 9.39 4.06
C SER A 465 -73.75 9.69 4.46
N PRO A 466 -74.72 9.55 3.55
CA PRO A 466 -76.13 9.71 3.89
C PRO A 466 -76.46 8.84 5.10
N PRO A 467 -77.31 9.32 6.03
CA PRO A 467 -77.66 8.57 7.21
C PRO A 467 -78.20 7.20 6.80
N SER A 468 -77.45 6.15 7.13
CA SER A 468 -77.91 4.78 6.93
C SER A 468 -79.14 4.55 7.82
N PRO A 469 -80.17 3.83 7.32
CA PRO A 469 -81.35 3.52 8.11
C PRO A 469 -80.95 2.81 9.40
N LYS A 470 -81.59 3.23 10.51
CA LYS A 470 -81.38 2.68 11.86
C LYS A 470 -81.39 1.15 11.84
N PRO A 471 -80.29 0.50 12.24
CA PRO A 471 -80.30 -0.94 12.49
C PRO A 471 -81.27 -1.25 13.64
N PRO A 472 -81.99 -2.39 13.57
CA PRO A 472 -82.80 -2.85 14.69
C PRO A 472 -81.92 -3.06 15.93
N THR A 473 -82.45 -2.64 17.08
CA THR A 473 -81.84 -2.76 18.40
C THR A 473 -81.35 -4.19 18.68
N PRO A 474 -80.10 -4.39 19.11
CA PRO A 474 -79.60 -5.70 19.51
C PRO A 474 -80.31 -6.19 20.78
N PRO A 475 -80.52 -7.51 20.93
CA PRO A 475 -81.02 -8.11 22.16
C PRO A 475 -80.01 -7.92 23.32
N PRO A 476 -80.49 -7.96 24.58
CA PRO A 476 -79.68 -7.69 25.76
C PRO A 476 -78.53 -8.72 25.88
N PRO A 477 -77.34 -8.28 26.36
CA PRO A 477 -76.20 -9.15 26.47
C PRO A 477 -76.43 -10.21 27.55
N SER A 478 -76.26 -11.48 27.17
CA SER A 478 -76.23 -12.61 28.09
C SER A 478 -75.11 -12.46 29.13
N PRO A 479 -75.32 -12.96 30.37
CA PRO A 479 -74.38 -12.83 31.45
C PRO A 479 -73.02 -13.47 31.10
N ARG A 480 -71.96 -12.71 31.39
CA ARG A 480 -70.57 -13.07 31.10
C ARG A 480 -70.17 -14.30 31.95
N PRO A 481 -69.63 -15.38 31.35
CA PRO A 481 -69.10 -16.50 32.11
C PRO A 481 -67.91 -16.06 32.99
N PRO A 482 -67.71 -16.69 34.17
CA PRO A 482 -66.56 -16.40 35.01
C PRO A 482 -65.26 -16.70 34.25
N ALA A 483 -64.29 -15.80 34.40
CA ALA A 483 -62.99 -15.90 33.76
C ALA A 483 -62.27 -17.19 34.19
N PRO A 484 -61.68 -17.96 33.26
CA PRO A 484 -60.85 -19.10 33.62
C PRO A 484 -59.63 -18.62 34.42
N SER A 485 -59.32 -19.34 35.50
CA SER A 485 -58.11 -19.11 36.27
C SER A 485 -56.87 -19.22 35.37
N PRO A 486 -55.87 -18.35 35.56
CA PRO A 486 -54.65 -18.38 34.76
C PRO A 486 -53.94 -19.74 34.94
N PRO A 487 -53.39 -20.32 33.86
CA PRO A 487 -52.65 -21.56 33.96
C PRO A 487 -51.41 -21.35 34.83
N PRO A 488 -51.00 -22.35 35.62
CA PRO A 488 -49.80 -22.28 36.43
C PRO A 488 -48.59 -22.00 35.53
N SER A 489 -47.74 -21.05 35.96
CA SER A 489 -46.51 -20.72 35.25
C SER A 489 -45.69 -21.98 35.00
N PRO A 490 -45.18 -22.18 33.77
CA PRO A 490 -44.35 -23.34 33.46
C PRO A 490 -43.10 -23.32 34.34
N THR A 491 -42.87 -24.43 35.02
CA THR A 491 -41.67 -24.68 35.80
C THR A 491 -40.45 -24.54 34.88
N PRO A 492 -39.37 -23.85 35.31
CA PRO A 492 -38.16 -23.72 34.51
C PRO A 492 -37.64 -25.11 34.11
N PRO A 493 -37.28 -25.33 32.83
CA PRO A 493 -36.69 -26.59 32.44
C PRO A 493 -35.40 -26.80 33.22
N SER A 494 -35.27 -27.97 33.84
CA SER A 494 -34.05 -28.38 34.52
C SER A 494 -32.85 -28.24 33.56
N PRO A 495 -31.69 -27.77 34.04
CA PRO A 495 -30.51 -27.60 33.22
C PRO A 495 -30.19 -28.93 32.53
N ARG A 496 -30.09 -28.90 31.20
CA ARG A 496 -29.65 -30.07 30.43
C ARG A 496 -28.29 -30.53 30.99
N PRO A 497 -28.11 -31.84 31.21
CA PRO A 497 -26.79 -32.40 31.50
C PRO A 497 -25.82 -31.93 30.41
N MET A 498 -24.68 -31.40 30.83
CA MET A 498 -23.60 -31.07 29.92
C MET A 498 -23.26 -32.31 29.08
N PRO A 499 -23.04 -32.18 27.77
CA PRO A 499 -22.53 -33.27 26.96
C PRO A 499 -21.23 -33.78 27.60
N PRO A 500 -21.01 -35.11 27.70
CA PRO A 500 -19.73 -35.62 28.15
C PRO A 500 -18.64 -35.04 27.25
N SER A 501 -17.58 -34.50 27.87
CA SER A 501 -16.43 -33.98 27.13
C SER A 501 -15.95 -35.05 26.14
N PRO A 502 -15.70 -34.68 24.87
CA PRO A 502 -15.17 -35.62 23.89
C PRO A 502 -13.86 -36.20 24.43
N ALA A 503 -13.76 -37.53 24.39
CA ALA A 503 -12.55 -38.23 24.79
C ALA A 503 -11.33 -37.65 24.03
N PRO A 504 -10.15 -37.55 24.68
CA PRO A 504 -8.94 -37.08 24.03
C PRO A 504 -8.72 -37.86 22.74
N ARG A 505 -8.56 -37.15 21.62
CA ARG A 505 -8.16 -37.80 20.36
C ARG A 505 -6.85 -38.56 20.61
N PRO A 506 -6.73 -39.81 20.13
CA PRO A 506 -5.45 -40.52 20.13
C PRO A 506 -4.38 -39.64 19.48
N PRO A 507 -3.15 -39.62 20.01
CA PRO A 507 -2.06 -38.92 19.36
C PRO A 507 -1.91 -39.43 17.92
N SER A 508 -1.88 -38.49 16.97
CA SER A 508 -1.62 -38.79 15.57
C SER A 508 -0.33 -39.62 15.46
N PRO A 509 -0.32 -40.71 14.67
CA PRO A 509 0.90 -41.44 14.41
C PRO A 509 1.94 -40.49 13.81
N GLY A 510 3.12 -40.46 14.43
CA GLY A 510 4.22 -39.59 14.02
C GLY A 510 4.56 -39.80 12.54
N PRO A 511 5.04 -38.76 11.85
CA PRO A 511 5.46 -38.86 10.46
C PRO A 511 6.51 -39.95 10.34
N GLY A 512 6.26 -40.93 9.47
CA GLY A 512 7.23 -41.96 9.13
C GLY A 512 8.52 -41.36 8.57
N PRO A 513 9.65 -42.07 8.69
CA PRO A 513 10.94 -41.58 8.22
C PRO A 513 10.87 -41.25 6.71
N PRO A 514 11.49 -40.14 6.28
CA PRO A 514 11.48 -39.73 4.88
C PRO A 514 12.13 -40.80 4.00
N SER A 515 11.47 -41.11 2.88
CA SER A 515 12.04 -41.99 1.85
C SER A 515 13.42 -41.48 1.40
N PRO A 516 14.40 -42.38 1.21
CA PRO A 516 15.74 -41.99 0.79
C PRO A 516 15.69 -41.29 -0.58
N ALA A 517 16.39 -40.16 -0.68
CA ALA A 517 16.46 -39.36 -1.89
C ALA A 517 17.01 -40.18 -3.07
N PRO A 518 16.47 -40.01 -4.30
CA PRO A 518 17.00 -40.63 -5.50
C PRO A 518 18.48 -40.24 -5.70
N ARG A 519 19.33 -41.21 -6.03
CA ARG A 519 20.74 -40.95 -6.33
C ARG A 519 20.86 -39.98 -7.51
N PRO A 520 21.77 -38.98 -7.45
CA PRO A 520 22.03 -38.09 -8.56
C PRO A 520 22.48 -38.88 -9.81
N PRO A 521 22.06 -38.46 -11.01
CA PRO A 521 22.55 -39.05 -12.26
C PRO A 521 24.07 -38.81 -12.37
N SER A 522 24.78 -39.83 -12.86
CA SER A 522 26.23 -39.76 -13.07
C SER A 522 26.59 -38.67 -14.09
N PRO A 523 27.69 -37.92 -13.87
CA PRO A 523 28.10 -36.88 -14.80
C PRO A 523 28.49 -37.46 -16.16
N PRO A 524 28.24 -36.72 -17.26
CA PRO A 524 28.59 -37.15 -18.60
C PRO A 524 30.13 -37.23 -18.77
N PRO A 525 30.63 -38.19 -19.57
CA PRO A 525 32.06 -38.35 -19.80
C PRO A 525 32.65 -37.12 -20.52
N PRO A 526 33.91 -36.77 -20.23
CA PRO A 526 34.57 -35.61 -20.81
C PRO A 526 34.74 -35.75 -22.33
N PRO A 527 34.64 -34.65 -23.09
CA PRO A 527 34.79 -34.67 -24.54
C PRO A 527 36.22 -35.05 -24.93
N LYS A 528 36.32 -35.96 -25.91
CA LYS A 528 37.60 -36.40 -26.47
C LYS A 528 38.28 -35.23 -27.19
N SER A 529 39.51 -34.93 -26.77
CA SER A 529 40.42 -33.99 -27.42
C SER A 529 40.66 -34.38 -28.87
N SER A 530 40.17 -33.59 -29.83
CA SER A 530 40.57 -33.68 -31.22
C SER A 530 41.98 -33.15 -31.39
N LYS A 531 42.93 -34.03 -31.68
CA LYS A 531 44.26 -33.65 -32.17
C LYS A 531 44.11 -32.98 -33.53
N GLY A 532 44.78 -31.84 -33.68
CA GLY A 532 44.83 -31.07 -34.90
C GLY A 532 45.47 -31.81 -36.08
N ARG A 533 45.09 -31.33 -37.26
CA ARG A 533 45.88 -31.37 -38.48
C ARG A 533 45.94 -29.95 -39.03
#